data_AF-A0A835ZPA8-F1
#
_entry.id   AF-A0A835ZPA8-F1
#
_cell.length_a   1.000
_cell.length_b   1.000
_cell.length_c   1.000
_cell.angle_alpha   90.00
_cell.angle_beta   90.00
_cell.angle_gamma   90.00
#
_symmetry.space_group_name_H-M   'P 1'
#
loop_
_entity.id
_entity.type
_entity.pdbx_description
1 polymer ?
#
loop_
_entity_poly.entity_id
_entity_poly.type
_entity_poly.pdbx_seq_one_letter_code
_entity_poly.pdbx_strand_id
1 'polypeptide(L)'
;MEQQQQLGADAWARVFEFLGPAGRFLQLPSVSREWRALYAAALNDHHQQQQPQPQPQQQQQQQQHASTAIHLMAASAPLLRWAFANGCPKSRHMLGHIANAGGSLDAAKCARAAGCGWGEVILHAAMRVRLDMLEWACAGGYLVTPAIANMAATTAIMHGHIAVLKWARGNGAMLTQFHCDFAAMHGHLACLQWLRAEGTDWDATTCTLAARGGHLATLQWARANGAPWNAHTCAQAAGGGHLELLQWARLNGAPWDAHTCLDASRGGHLYVLKWAREQGCPWVPGQCLAATTSAEVREYIVATSDYVPLAHQVP
;
A
#
# COMPACT_ATOMS: atom_id res chain seq x y z
N MET A 1 9.33 -26.20 25.29
CA MET A 1 9.29 -25.39 24.05
C MET A 1 9.81 -26.17 22.85
N GLU A 2 10.92 -26.91 22.98
CA GLU A 2 11.45 -27.77 21.88
C GLU A 2 10.45 -28.81 21.35
N GLN A 3 9.75 -29.56 22.22
CA GLN A 3 8.74 -30.54 21.76
C GLN A 3 7.57 -29.91 20.97
N GLN A 4 7.15 -28.68 21.30
CA GLN A 4 6.10 -27.97 20.55
C GLN A 4 6.61 -27.41 19.22
N GLN A 5 7.89 -27.01 19.14
CA GLN A 5 8.53 -26.61 17.88
C GLN A 5 8.73 -27.81 16.94
N GLN A 6 9.08 -28.98 17.48
CA GLN A 6 9.30 -30.21 16.71
C GLN A 6 7.99 -30.80 16.15
N LEU A 7 6.92 -30.82 16.95
CA LEU A 7 5.56 -31.17 16.48
C LEU A 7 5.04 -30.22 15.39
N GLY A 8 5.38 -28.93 15.49
CA GLY A 8 5.06 -27.94 14.45
C GLY A 8 5.78 -28.22 13.13
N ALA A 9 7.07 -28.52 13.18
CA ALA A 9 7.88 -28.85 12.00
C ALA A 9 7.39 -30.13 11.28
N ASP A 10 7.05 -31.18 12.03
CA ASP A 10 6.52 -32.43 11.48
C ASP A 10 5.11 -32.26 10.86
N ALA A 11 4.28 -31.41 11.45
CA ALA A 11 2.97 -31.07 10.89
C ALA A 11 3.09 -30.28 9.58
N TRP A 12 4.03 -29.33 9.51
CA TRP A 12 4.33 -28.60 8.28
C TRP A 12 4.95 -29.50 7.21
N ALA A 13 5.83 -30.43 7.58
CA ALA A 13 6.38 -31.43 6.66
C ALA A 13 5.29 -32.30 6.03
N ARG A 14 4.28 -32.75 6.80
CA ARG A 14 3.13 -33.51 6.27
C ARG A 14 2.23 -32.68 5.35
N VAL A 15 2.06 -31.39 5.64
CA VAL A 15 1.36 -30.44 4.76
C VAL A 15 2.15 -30.26 3.45
N PHE A 16 3.48 -30.13 3.52
CA PHE A 16 4.35 -30.02 2.35
C PHE A 16 4.47 -31.32 1.55
N GLU A 17 4.45 -32.50 2.18
CA GLU A 17 4.38 -33.79 1.49
C GLU A 17 3.05 -33.97 0.76
N PHE A 18 1.94 -33.54 1.36
CA PHE A 18 0.62 -33.57 0.71
C PHE A 18 0.49 -32.53 -0.43
N LEU A 19 1.13 -31.37 -0.28
CA LEU A 19 1.21 -30.33 -1.31
C LEU A 19 2.37 -30.56 -2.30
N GLY A 20 3.19 -31.58 -2.07
CA GLY A 20 4.26 -32.11 -2.92
C GLY A 20 3.75 -33.16 -3.91
N PRO A 21 4.60 -33.69 -4.80
CA PRO A 21 4.21 -34.01 -6.18
C PRO A 21 3.38 -35.29 -6.29
N ALA A 22 2.04 -35.19 -6.18
CA ALA A 22 1.09 -35.87 -7.09
C ALA A 22 -0.40 -35.64 -6.70
N GLY A 23 -1.10 -34.85 -7.52
CA GLY A 23 -2.32 -35.30 -8.21
C GLY A 23 -3.66 -35.33 -7.47
N ARG A 24 -3.74 -35.68 -6.17
CA ARG A 24 -5.05 -35.89 -5.52
C ARG A 24 -5.84 -34.59 -5.28
N PHE A 25 -5.14 -33.49 -5.02
CA PHE A 25 -5.76 -32.17 -4.83
C PHE A 25 -6.38 -31.61 -6.13
N LEU A 26 -5.71 -31.80 -7.28
CA LEU A 26 -6.20 -31.37 -8.60
C LEU A 26 -7.39 -32.20 -9.12
N GLN A 27 -7.58 -33.40 -8.56
CA GLN A 27 -8.67 -34.32 -8.88
C GLN A 27 -9.96 -34.06 -8.07
N LEU A 28 -9.94 -33.14 -7.10
CA LEU A 28 -11.17 -32.74 -6.41
C LEU A 28 -12.09 -31.99 -7.39
N PRO A 29 -13.38 -32.36 -7.50
CA PRO A 29 -14.31 -31.73 -8.44
C PRO A 29 -14.48 -30.22 -8.22
N SER A 30 -14.21 -29.75 -7.01
CA SER A 30 -14.38 -28.38 -6.54
C SER A 30 -13.21 -27.44 -6.86
N VAL A 31 -12.10 -27.94 -7.40
CA VAL A 31 -10.96 -27.09 -7.77
C VAL A 31 -11.16 -26.57 -9.21
N SER A 32 -11.28 -25.25 -9.36
CA SER A 32 -11.49 -24.60 -10.67
C SER A 32 -10.30 -24.81 -11.62
N ARG A 33 -10.53 -24.73 -12.95
CA ARG A 33 -9.46 -24.86 -13.96
C ARG A 33 -8.37 -23.79 -13.81
N GLU A 34 -8.74 -22.58 -13.43
CA GLU A 34 -7.81 -21.46 -13.18
C GLU A 34 -6.87 -21.77 -12.02
N TRP A 35 -7.39 -22.35 -10.94
CA TRP A 35 -6.60 -22.80 -9.79
C TRP A 35 -5.64 -23.94 -10.14
N ARG A 36 -6.03 -24.85 -11.05
CA ARG A 36 -5.13 -25.89 -11.56
C ARG A 36 -3.94 -25.29 -12.32
N ALA A 37 -4.16 -24.21 -13.08
CA ALA A 37 -3.13 -23.53 -13.86
C ALA A 37 -2.13 -22.75 -12.98
N LEU A 38 -2.63 -22.03 -11.97
CA LEU A 38 -1.79 -21.29 -11.01
C LEU A 38 -0.91 -22.22 -10.16
N TYR A 39 -1.46 -23.34 -9.71
CA TYR A 39 -0.71 -24.34 -8.95
C TYR A 39 0.33 -25.07 -9.80
N ALA A 40 0.01 -25.38 -11.07
CA ALA A 40 0.96 -25.96 -12.02
C ALA A 40 2.12 -25.00 -12.35
N ALA A 41 1.85 -23.70 -12.46
CA ALA A 41 2.89 -22.69 -12.65
C ALA A 41 3.85 -22.60 -11.43
N ALA A 42 3.30 -22.61 -10.21
CA ALA A 42 4.09 -22.57 -8.97
C ALA A 42 4.95 -23.83 -8.75
N LEU A 43 4.47 -25.00 -9.18
CA LEU A 43 5.24 -26.25 -9.15
C LEU A 43 6.36 -26.29 -10.20
N ASN A 44 6.14 -25.71 -11.38
CA ASN A 44 7.16 -25.64 -12.43
C ASN A 44 8.37 -24.79 -12.02
N ASP A 45 8.14 -23.68 -11.31
CA ASP A 45 9.21 -22.88 -10.71
C ASP A 45 10.00 -23.68 -9.65
N HIS A 46 9.31 -24.53 -8.88
CA HIS A 46 9.94 -25.36 -7.84
C HIS A 46 10.84 -26.47 -8.41
N HIS A 47 10.51 -27.03 -9.58
CA HIS A 47 11.34 -28.05 -10.23
C HIS A 47 12.59 -27.48 -10.90
N GLN A 48 12.59 -26.22 -11.34
CA GLN A 48 13.78 -25.60 -11.95
C GLN A 48 14.85 -25.18 -10.93
N GLN A 49 14.55 -25.17 -9.63
CA GLN A 49 15.42 -24.59 -8.59
C GLN A 49 16.11 -25.62 -7.66
N GLN A 50 16.09 -26.91 -7.98
CA GLN A 50 16.75 -27.97 -7.18
C GLN A 50 18.29 -28.02 -7.35
N GLN A 51 18.97 -26.87 -7.38
CA GLN A 51 20.43 -26.82 -7.25
C GLN A 51 20.83 -26.46 -5.81
N PRO A 52 21.95 -27.01 -5.29
CA PRO A 52 22.40 -26.72 -3.93
C PRO A 52 22.77 -25.22 -3.78
N GLN A 53 21.99 -24.49 -2.99
CA GLN A 53 22.18 -23.06 -2.70
C GLN A 53 22.72 -22.86 -1.27
N PRO A 54 23.51 -21.81 -1.00
CA PRO A 54 24.03 -21.48 0.33
C PRO A 54 22.95 -21.23 1.40
N GLN A 55 23.28 -21.50 2.67
CA GLN A 55 22.33 -21.53 3.82
C GLN A 55 21.40 -20.30 3.98
N PRO A 56 21.83 -19.04 3.74
CA PRO A 56 20.93 -17.89 3.83
C PRO A 56 19.82 -17.93 2.76
N GLN A 57 20.15 -18.41 1.56
CA GLN A 57 19.20 -18.58 0.46
C GLN A 57 18.23 -19.74 0.74
N GLN A 58 18.71 -20.82 1.38
CA GLN A 58 17.84 -21.92 1.82
C GLN A 58 16.83 -21.48 2.89
N GLN A 59 17.26 -20.67 3.87
CA GLN A 59 16.33 -20.12 4.88
C GLN A 59 15.30 -19.17 4.25
N GLN A 60 15.73 -18.32 3.33
CA GLN A 60 14.84 -17.41 2.60
C GLN A 60 13.83 -18.19 1.73
N GLN A 61 14.27 -19.25 1.06
CA GLN A 61 13.43 -20.12 0.24
C GLN A 61 12.44 -20.93 1.08
N GLN A 62 12.86 -21.45 2.24
CA GLN A 62 11.97 -22.11 3.21
C GLN A 62 10.89 -21.16 3.75
N GLN A 63 11.25 -19.90 4.04
CA GLN A 63 10.28 -18.88 4.46
C GLN A 63 9.29 -18.53 3.34
N GLN A 64 9.74 -18.46 2.09
CA GLN A 64 8.88 -18.23 0.93
C GLN A 64 7.91 -19.40 0.71
N HIS A 65 8.36 -20.65 0.80
CA HIS A 65 7.50 -21.83 0.67
C HIS A 65 6.46 -21.92 1.80
N ALA A 66 6.84 -21.60 3.04
CA ALA A 66 5.91 -21.50 4.16
C ALA A 66 4.84 -20.43 3.95
N SER A 67 5.22 -19.26 3.43
CA SER A 67 4.28 -18.18 3.09
C SER A 67 3.29 -18.62 2.00
N THR A 68 3.77 -19.22 0.92
CA THR A 68 2.92 -19.71 -0.18
C THR A 68 1.94 -20.79 0.27
N ALA A 69 2.39 -21.76 1.08
CA ALA A 69 1.52 -22.79 1.64
C ALA A 69 0.43 -22.21 2.55
N ILE A 70 0.78 -21.23 3.40
CA ILE A 70 -0.20 -20.51 4.23
C ILE A 70 -1.24 -19.81 3.37
N HIS A 71 -0.83 -19.11 2.31
CA HIS A 71 -1.75 -18.41 1.40
C HIS A 71 -2.69 -19.38 0.66
N LEU A 72 -2.18 -20.53 0.19
CA LEU A 72 -2.98 -21.57 -0.48
C LEU A 72 -4.00 -22.21 0.48
N MET A 73 -3.59 -22.53 1.71
CA MET A 73 -4.49 -23.08 2.72
C MET A 73 -5.54 -22.07 3.16
N ALA A 74 -5.11 -20.83 3.40
CA ALA A 74 -5.97 -19.74 3.86
C ALA A 74 -7.09 -19.40 2.87
N ALA A 75 -6.94 -19.78 1.59
CA ALA A 75 -7.97 -19.61 0.57
C ALA A 75 -9.15 -20.62 0.68
N SER A 76 -9.00 -21.75 1.39
CA SER A 76 -9.90 -22.90 1.28
C SER A 76 -10.28 -23.55 2.62
N ALA A 77 -11.58 -23.54 2.96
CA ALA A 77 -12.08 -24.15 4.18
C ALA A 77 -11.85 -25.67 4.28
N PRO A 78 -12.04 -26.48 3.20
CA PRO A 78 -11.69 -27.90 3.22
C PRO A 78 -10.21 -28.16 3.52
N LEU A 79 -9.29 -27.37 2.96
CA LEU A 79 -7.86 -27.51 3.23
C LEU A 79 -7.53 -27.15 4.69
N LEU A 80 -8.12 -26.09 5.22
CA LEU A 80 -7.95 -25.74 6.63
C LEU A 80 -8.45 -26.83 7.57
N ARG A 81 -9.63 -27.41 7.31
CA ARG A 81 -10.16 -28.53 8.11
C ARG A 81 -9.18 -29.70 8.12
N TRP A 82 -8.67 -30.07 6.95
CA TRP A 82 -7.69 -31.14 6.82
C TRP A 82 -6.39 -30.79 7.56
N ALA A 83 -5.87 -29.58 7.40
CA ALA A 83 -4.63 -29.15 8.04
C ALA A 83 -4.74 -29.18 9.57
N PHE A 84 -5.83 -28.67 10.15
CA PHE A 84 -6.06 -28.72 11.59
C PHE A 84 -6.26 -30.15 12.11
N ALA A 85 -6.93 -31.03 11.35
CA ALA A 85 -7.05 -32.44 11.70
C ALA A 85 -5.70 -33.18 11.71
N ASN A 86 -4.71 -32.68 10.95
CA ASN A 86 -3.36 -33.24 10.87
C ASN A 86 -2.34 -32.50 11.76
N GLY A 87 -2.80 -31.72 12.74
CA GLY A 87 -1.94 -31.11 13.76
C GLY A 87 -1.29 -29.79 13.34
N CYS A 88 -1.73 -29.15 12.26
CA CYS A 88 -1.25 -27.82 11.89
C CYS A 88 -1.46 -26.82 13.05
N PRO A 89 -0.43 -26.06 13.45
CA PRO A 89 -0.50 -25.19 14.62
C PRO A 89 -1.52 -24.06 14.43
N LYS A 90 -2.33 -23.84 15.46
CA LYS A 90 -3.31 -22.77 15.51
C LYS A 90 -2.59 -21.45 15.79
N SER A 91 -2.76 -20.47 14.90
CA SER A 91 -2.16 -19.14 15.04
C SER A 91 -3.21 -18.08 15.25
N ARG A 92 -2.91 -17.08 16.09
CA ARG A 92 -3.70 -15.84 16.19
C ARG A 92 -3.68 -15.01 14.90
N HIS A 93 -2.70 -15.22 14.02
CA HIS A 93 -2.55 -14.50 12.74
C HIS A 93 -3.30 -15.19 11.58
N MET A 94 -3.84 -16.39 11.80
CA MET A 94 -4.47 -17.19 10.74
C MET A 94 -5.59 -16.44 10.01
N LEU A 95 -6.45 -15.73 10.74
CA LEU A 95 -7.52 -14.95 10.12
C LEU A 95 -7.02 -13.75 9.31
N GLY A 96 -5.90 -13.15 9.72
CA GLY A 96 -5.23 -12.09 8.95
C GLY A 96 -4.73 -12.64 7.62
N HIS A 97 -4.09 -13.81 7.62
CA HIS A 97 -3.67 -14.49 6.38
C HIS A 97 -4.86 -14.84 5.49
N ILE A 98 -5.97 -15.35 6.05
CA ILE A 98 -7.20 -15.64 5.31
C ILE A 98 -7.77 -14.38 4.65
N ALA A 99 -7.89 -13.29 5.40
CA ALA A 99 -8.36 -12.03 4.86
C ALA A 99 -7.44 -11.51 3.74
N ASN A 100 -6.12 -11.55 3.95
CA ASN A 100 -5.14 -11.07 2.97
C ASN A 100 -5.08 -11.93 1.70
N ALA A 101 -5.17 -13.25 1.85
CA ALA A 101 -5.12 -14.20 0.73
C ALA A 101 -6.40 -14.17 -0.13
N GLY A 102 -7.45 -13.46 0.29
CA GLY A 102 -8.75 -13.50 -0.37
C GLY A 102 -9.55 -14.77 -0.04
N GLY A 103 -9.25 -15.44 1.08
CA GLY A 103 -9.95 -16.65 1.49
C GLY A 103 -11.41 -16.42 1.86
N SER A 104 -12.25 -17.44 1.62
CA SER A 104 -13.70 -17.33 1.88
C SER A 104 -14.02 -17.09 3.36
N LEU A 105 -15.18 -16.48 3.62
CA LEU A 105 -15.69 -16.32 4.99
C LEU A 105 -15.84 -17.68 5.70
N ASP A 106 -16.13 -18.74 4.97
CA ASP A 106 -16.21 -20.10 5.50
C ASP A 106 -14.85 -20.63 5.97
N ALA A 107 -13.76 -20.27 5.28
CA ALA A 107 -12.39 -20.58 5.71
C ALA A 107 -12.08 -19.87 7.04
N ALA A 108 -12.48 -18.60 7.16
CA ALA A 108 -12.33 -17.84 8.40
C ALA A 108 -13.15 -18.43 9.56
N LYS A 109 -14.42 -18.80 9.31
CA LYS A 109 -15.28 -19.49 10.29
C LYS A 109 -14.68 -20.83 10.72
N CYS A 110 -14.14 -21.60 9.78
CA CYS A 110 -13.44 -22.84 10.07
C CYS A 110 -12.24 -22.62 11.00
N ALA A 111 -11.40 -21.61 10.72
CA ALA A 111 -10.26 -21.28 11.57
C ALA A 111 -10.70 -20.83 12.98
N ARG A 112 -11.77 -20.03 13.10
CA ARG A 112 -12.33 -19.65 14.42
C ARG A 112 -12.86 -20.84 15.20
N ALA A 113 -13.62 -21.73 14.54
CA ALA A 113 -14.14 -22.94 15.16
C ALA A 113 -13.02 -23.88 15.63
N ALA A 114 -11.89 -23.92 14.91
CA ALA A 114 -10.70 -24.65 15.32
C ALA A 114 -9.96 -24.02 16.51
N GLY A 115 -10.29 -22.79 16.91
CA GLY A 115 -9.70 -22.08 18.04
C GLY A 115 -8.64 -21.03 17.68
N CYS A 116 -8.47 -20.67 16.40
CA CYS A 116 -7.61 -19.53 16.03
C CYS A 116 -8.18 -18.22 16.57
N GLY A 117 -7.33 -17.35 17.13
CA GLY A 117 -7.74 -16.04 17.64
C GLY A 117 -8.13 -15.04 16.54
N TRP A 118 -8.76 -13.94 16.93
CA TRP A 118 -9.18 -12.88 15.99
C TRP A 118 -8.01 -12.13 15.34
N GLY A 119 -6.94 -11.89 16.09
CA GLY A 119 -5.70 -11.27 15.59
C GLY A 119 -5.91 -10.00 14.78
N GLU A 120 -5.17 -9.89 13.68
CA GLU A 120 -5.13 -8.75 12.75
C GLU A 120 -6.18 -8.86 11.62
N VAL A 121 -7.28 -9.58 11.86
CA VAL A 121 -8.32 -9.80 10.84
C VAL A 121 -8.89 -8.48 10.33
N ILE A 122 -9.11 -7.49 11.19
CA ILE A 122 -9.69 -6.19 10.81
C ILE A 122 -8.78 -5.44 9.84
N LEU A 123 -7.48 -5.39 10.11
CA LEU A 123 -6.53 -4.66 9.27
C LEU A 123 -6.47 -5.26 7.86
N HIS A 124 -6.31 -6.58 7.76
CA HIS A 124 -6.22 -7.27 6.48
C HIS A 124 -7.57 -7.30 5.74
N ALA A 125 -8.68 -7.42 6.46
CA ALA A 125 -10.02 -7.33 5.85
C ALA A 125 -10.30 -5.92 5.33
N ALA A 126 -9.88 -4.87 6.06
CA ALA A 126 -9.97 -3.49 5.62
C ALA A 126 -9.16 -3.23 4.35
N MET A 127 -7.91 -3.73 4.27
CA MET A 127 -7.06 -3.64 3.07
C MET A 127 -7.66 -4.32 1.84
N ARG A 128 -8.50 -5.34 2.02
CA ARG A 128 -9.05 -6.17 0.93
C ARG A 128 -10.54 -5.96 0.70
N VAL A 129 -11.13 -4.92 1.29
CA VAL A 129 -12.57 -4.58 1.20
C VAL A 129 -13.48 -5.73 1.62
N ARG A 130 -13.06 -6.50 2.62
CA ARG A 130 -13.79 -7.67 3.13
C ARG A 130 -14.78 -7.28 4.23
N LEU A 131 -15.81 -6.53 3.86
CA LEU A 131 -16.89 -6.12 4.79
C LEU A 131 -17.56 -7.33 5.43
N ASP A 132 -17.74 -8.41 4.67
CA ASP A 132 -18.24 -9.71 5.15
C ASP A 132 -17.47 -10.21 6.38
N MET A 133 -16.13 -10.13 6.33
CA MET A 133 -15.27 -10.54 7.43
C MET A 133 -15.24 -9.54 8.58
N LEU A 134 -15.31 -8.23 8.28
CA LEU A 134 -15.37 -7.17 9.29
C LEU A 134 -16.64 -7.27 10.13
N GLU A 135 -17.80 -7.37 9.47
CA GLU A 135 -19.11 -7.52 10.11
C GLU A 135 -19.21 -8.83 10.88
N TRP A 136 -18.75 -9.93 10.28
CA TRP A 136 -18.71 -11.22 10.97
C TRP A 136 -17.81 -11.21 12.20
N ALA A 137 -16.64 -10.56 12.16
CA ALA A 137 -15.77 -10.44 13.32
C ALA A 137 -16.46 -9.70 14.47
N CYS A 138 -17.13 -8.57 14.17
CA CYS A 138 -17.89 -7.80 15.16
C CYS A 138 -19.05 -8.61 15.75
N ALA A 139 -19.85 -9.26 14.89
CA ALA A 139 -20.95 -10.13 15.32
C ALA A 139 -20.45 -11.32 16.18
N GLY A 140 -19.22 -11.78 15.93
CA GLY A 140 -18.54 -12.81 16.71
C GLY A 140 -17.95 -12.33 18.04
N GLY A 141 -18.20 -11.09 18.45
CA GLY A 141 -17.71 -10.50 19.70
C GLY A 141 -16.28 -9.95 19.63
N TYR A 142 -15.75 -9.68 18.43
CA TYR A 142 -14.52 -8.90 18.32
C TYR A 142 -14.78 -7.45 18.75
N LEU A 143 -14.04 -6.98 19.75
CA LEU A 143 -14.14 -5.60 20.22
C LEU A 143 -13.37 -4.67 19.27
N VAL A 144 -14.10 -3.86 18.51
CA VAL A 144 -13.51 -2.77 17.74
C VAL A 144 -13.34 -1.55 18.65
N THR A 145 -12.12 -1.30 19.10
CA THR A 145 -11.78 -0.08 19.84
C THR A 145 -11.67 1.11 18.87
N PRO A 146 -11.80 2.36 19.33
CA PRO A 146 -11.58 3.54 18.49
C PRO A 146 -10.21 3.54 17.80
N ALA A 147 -9.18 2.99 18.44
CA ALA A 147 -7.85 2.84 17.83
C ALA A 147 -7.88 1.89 16.62
N ILE A 148 -8.55 0.74 16.74
CA ILE A 148 -8.70 -0.21 15.62
C ILE A 148 -9.55 0.40 14.51
N ALA A 149 -10.63 1.11 14.85
CA ALA A 149 -11.47 1.81 13.89
C ALA A 149 -10.67 2.88 13.12
N ASN A 150 -9.83 3.68 13.79
CA ASN A 150 -8.96 4.67 13.16
C ASN A 150 -7.90 4.03 12.23
N MET A 151 -7.34 2.89 12.62
CA MET A 151 -6.43 2.14 11.75
C MET A 151 -7.16 1.66 10.49
N ALA A 152 -8.35 1.06 10.64
CA ALA A 152 -9.17 0.63 9.51
C ALA A 152 -9.57 1.81 8.59
N ALA A 153 -9.90 2.97 9.17
CA ALA A 153 -10.19 4.19 8.42
C ALA A 153 -8.98 4.66 7.60
N THR A 154 -7.81 4.77 8.23
CA THR A 154 -6.55 5.15 7.56
C THR A 154 -6.24 4.18 6.41
N THR A 155 -6.31 2.88 6.65
CA THR A 155 -6.10 1.85 5.63
C THR A 155 -7.11 1.98 4.48
N ALA A 156 -8.39 2.17 4.79
CA ALA A 156 -9.42 2.34 3.79
C ALA A 156 -9.17 3.59 2.93
N ILE A 157 -8.72 4.69 3.55
CA ILE A 157 -8.39 5.92 2.84
C ILE A 157 -7.20 5.72 1.91
N MET A 158 -6.12 5.10 2.36
CA MET A 158 -4.93 4.87 1.53
C MET A 158 -5.23 4.05 0.25
N HIS A 159 -6.25 3.19 0.30
CA HIS A 159 -6.64 2.31 -0.80
C HIS A 159 -7.96 2.69 -1.49
N GLY A 160 -8.60 3.81 -1.10
CA GLY A 160 -9.84 4.29 -1.72
C GLY A 160 -11.09 3.49 -1.40
N HIS A 161 -11.11 2.77 -0.29
CA HIS A 161 -12.18 1.85 0.09
C HIS A 161 -13.27 2.55 0.90
N ILE A 162 -14.10 3.36 0.22
CA ILE A 162 -15.15 4.17 0.88
C ILE A 162 -16.10 3.36 1.78
N ALA A 163 -16.42 2.12 1.43
CA ALA A 163 -17.32 1.29 2.22
C ALA A 163 -16.69 0.87 3.57
N VAL A 164 -15.40 0.56 3.57
CA VAL A 164 -14.65 0.26 4.80
C VAL A 164 -14.46 1.52 5.63
N LEU A 165 -14.26 2.68 4.99
CA LEU A 165 -14.16 3.96 5.69
C LEU A 165 -15.48 4.31 6.42
N LYS A 166 -16.63 4.13 5.76
CA LYS A 166 -17.97 4.29 6.37
C LYS A 166 -18.18 3.31 7.52
N TRP A 167 -17.80 2.05 7.32
CA TRP A 167 -17.84 1.03 8.37
C TRP A 167 -16.99 1.45 9.58
N ALA A 168 -15.76 1.92 9.35
CA ALA A 168 -14.86 2.35 10.42
C ALA A 168 -15.45 3.52 11.21
N ARG A 169 -16.05 4.50 10.53
CA ARG A 169 -16.77 5.61 11.18
C ARG A 169 -17.94 5.13 12.04
N GLY A 170 -18.75 4.20 11.53
CA GLY A 170 -19.84 3.59 12.29
C GLY A 170 -19.37 2.81 13.53
N ASN A 171 -18.10 2.38 13.54
CA ASN A 171 -17.45 1.69 14.67
C ASN A 171 -16.59 2.64 15.52
N GLY A 172 -16.84 3.95 15.46
CA GLY A 172 -16.21 4.93 16.35
C GLY A 172 -14.88 5.50 15.87
N ALA A 173 -14.55 5.38 14.58
CA ALA A 173 -13.39 6.10 14.04
C ALA A 173 -13.58 7.63 14.16
N MET A 174 -12.58 8.28 14.75
CA MET A 174 -12.48 9.73 14.85
C MET A 174 -11.79 10.26 13.59
N LEU A 175 -12.60 10.77 12.67
CA LEU A 175 -12.12 11.35 11.43
C LEU A 175 -11.64 12.78 11.68
N THR A 176 -10.48 13.10 11.13
CA THR A 176 -9.74 14.35 11.34
C THR A 176 -9.16 14.82 10.01
N GLN A 177 -8.61 16.03 9.99
CA GLN A 177 -7.90 16.57 8.83
C GLN A 177 -6.84 15.62 8.24
N PHE A 178 -6.13 14.86 9.09
CA PHE A 178 -5.17 13.84 8.65
C PHE A 178 -5.77 12.85 7.64
N HIS A 179 -7.05 12.51 7.78
CA HIS A 179 -7.74 11.61 6.88
C HIS A 179 -8.02 12.26 5.51
N CYS A 180 -8.33 13.57 5.48
CA CYS A 180 -8.45 14.34 4.24
C CYS A 180 -7.11 14.38 3.50
N ASP A 181 -6.03 14.65 4.23
CA ASP A 181 -4.67 14.74 3.72
C ASP A 181 -4.22 13.44 3.04
N PHE A 182 -4.49 12.29 3.67
CA PHE A 182 -4.20 10.98 3.06
C PHE A 182 -5.09 10.66 1.86
N ALA A 183 -6.38 11.00 1.92
CA ALA A 183 -7.29 10.81 0.78
C ALA A 183 -6.82 11.64 -0.43
N ALA A 184 -6.36 12.86 -0.17
CA ALA A 184 -5.78 13.75 -1.16
C ALA A 184 -4.46 13.22 -1.72
N MET A 185 -3.52 12.81 -0.85
CA MET A 185 -2.21 12.27 -1.22
C MET A 185 -2.30 11.08 -2.17
N HIS A 186 -3.30 10.23 -1.99
CA HIS A 186 -3.51 9.01 -2.79
C HIS A 186 -4.58 9.16 -3.88
N GLY A 187 -5.18 10.35 -4.03
CA GLY A 187 -6.10 10.65 -5.11
C GLY A 187 -7.48 10.03 -4.97
N HIS A 188 -7.84 9.56 -3.78
CA HIS A 188 -9.12 8.91 -3.51
C HIS A 188 -10.23 9.93 -3.30
N LEU A 189 -10.62 10.58 -4.39
CA LEU A 189 -11.60 11.67 -4.42
C LEU A 189 -12.92 11.31 -3.72
N ALA A 190 -13.42 10.09 -3.91
CA ALA A 190 -14.66 9.64 -3.26
C ALA A 190 -14.54 9.63 -1.72
N CYS A 191 -13.38 9.22 -1.19
CA CYS A 191 -13.11 9.27 0.25
C CYS A 191 -13.02 10.72 0.72
N LEU A 192 -12.32 11.59 0.00
CA LEU A 192 -12.19 13.01 0.36
C LEU A 192 -13.54 13.75 0.35
N GLN A 193 -14.37 13.50 -0.66
CA GLN A 193 -15.73 14.00 -0.77
C GLN A 193 -16.58 13.59 0.43
N TRP A 194 -16.52 12.32 0.79
CA TRP A 194 -17.30 11.79 1.90
C TRP A 194 -16.79 12.31 3.26
N LEU A 195 -15.47 12.37 3.47
CA LEU A 195 -14.89 12.99 4.67
C LEU A 195 -15.37 14.43 4.84
N ARG A 196 -15.36 15.21 3.75
CA ARG A 196 -15.84 16.60 3.81
C ARG A 196 -17.31 16.70 4.15
N ALA A 197 -18.15 15.79 3.63
CA ALA A 197 -19.57 15.73 3.97
C ALA A 197 -19.82 15.36 5.45
N GLU A 198 -18.91 14.62 6.08
CA GLU A 198 -18.92 14.32 7.52
C GLU A 198 -18.45 15.51 8.39
N GLY A 199 -18.09 16.63 7.77
CA GLY A 199 -17.69 17.86 8.47
C GLY A 199 -16.22 17.90 8.87
N THR A 200 -15.35 17.04 8.30
CA THR A 200 -13.91 17.12 8.59
C THR A 200 -13.31 18.40 8.03
N ASP A 201 -12.44 19.04 8.80
CA ASP A 201 -11.68 20.21 8.37
C ASP A 201 -10.56 19.84 7.37
N TRP A 202 -10.09 20.86 6.66
CA TRP A 202 -8.94 20.80 5.77
C TRP A 202 -8.14 22.11 5.80
N ASP A 203 -6.92 22.06 5.29
CA ASP A 203 -6.12 23.25 5.04
C ASP A 203 -5.29 23.10 3.75
N ALA A 204 -4.27 23.95 3.58
CA ALA A 204 -3.44 23.96 2.38
C ALA A 204 -2.61 22.68 2.20
N THR A 205 -2.43 21.89 3.27
CA THR A 205 -1.78 20.58 3.25
C THR A 205 -2.55 19.62 2.37
N THR A 206 -3.89 19.64 2.42
CA THR A 206 -4.73 18.75 1.58
C THR A 206 -4.47 18.99 0.09
N CYS A 207 -4.45 20.25 -0.36
CA CYS A 207 -4.10 20.59 -1.74
C CYS A 207 -2.63 20.25 -2.07
N THR A 208 -1.71 20.52 -1.15
CA THR A 208 -0.29 20.23 -1.31
C THR A 208 -0.02 18.74 -1.49
N LEU A 209 -0.73 17.89 -0.76
CA LEU A 209 -0.60 16.44 -0.87
C LEU A 209 -1.26 15.87 -2.12
N ALA A 210 -2.43 16.40 -2.53
CA ALA A 210 -3.00 16.05 -3.84
C ALA A 210 -2.03 16.39 -4.98
N ALA A 211 -1.37 17.55 -4.90
CA ALA A 211 -0.35 17.97 -5.87
C ALA A 211 0.88 17.06 -5.85
N ARG A 212 1.37 16.67 -4.66
CA ARG A 212 2.48 15.72 -4.49
C ARG A 212 2.20 14.38 -5.18
N GLY A 213 0.97 13.86 -5.03
CA GLY A 213 0.53 12.61 -5.64
C GLY A 213 0.16 12.72 -7.13
N GLY A 214 0.13 13.94 -7.70
CA GLY A 214 -0.25 14.16 -9.10
C GLY A 214 -1.75 14.05 -9.37
N HIS A 215 -2.59 14.14 -8.32
CA HIS A 215 -4.02 13.87 -8.42
C HIS A 215 -4.82 15.11 -8.81
N LEU A 216 -4.76 15.45 -10.10
CA LEU A 216 -5.37 16.68 -10.64
C LEU A 216 -6.88 16.78 -10.36
N ALA A 217 -7.65 15.71 -10.59
CA ALA A 217 -9.09 15.71 -10.33
C ALA A 217 -9.41 15.96 -8.84
N THR A 218 -8.60 15.40 -7.94
CA THR A 218 -8.75 15.60 -6.49
C THR A 218 -8.42 17.03 -6.09
N LEU A 219 -7.35 17.59 -6.63
CA LEU A 219 -6.98 19.00 -6.39
C LEU A 219 -8.01 19.98 -6.95
N GLN A 220 -8.52 19.74 -8.17
CA GLN A 220 -9.59 20.51 -8.80
C GLN A 220 -10.84 20.55 -7.92
N TRP A 221 -11.27 19.37 -7.46
CA TRP A 221 -12.45 19.28 -6.61
C TRP A 221 -12.22 19.96 -5.26
N ALA A 222 -11.08 19.73 -4.59
CA ALA A 222 -10.77 20.37 -3.32
C ALA A 222 -10.79 21.90 -3.45
N ARG A 223 -10.15 22.43 -4.51
CA ARG A 223 -10.11 23.87 -4.77
C ARG A 223 -11.50 24.45 -5.05
N ALA A 224 -12.30 23.79 -5.87
CA ALA A 224 -13.67 24.20 -6.18
C ALA A 224 -14.58 24.26 -4.94
N ASN A 225 -14.25 23.48 -3.90
CA ASN A 225 -15.00 23.44 -2.63
C ASN A 225 -14.37 24.32 -1.54
N GLY A 226 -13.40 25.17 -1.88
CA GLY A 226 -12.84 26.17 -0.96
C GLY A 226 -11.65 25.68 -0.13
N ALA A 227 -11.03 24.53 -0.46
CA ALA A 227 -9.75 24.19 0.14
C ALA A 227 -8.71 25.27 -0.19
N PRO A 228 -7.96 25.77 0.81
CA PRO A 228 -6.89 26.72 0.55
C PRO A 228 -5.70 26.01 -0.13
N TRP A 229 -4.85 26.79 -0.78
CA TRP A 229 -3.57 26.33 -1.33
C TRP A 229 -2.49 27.37 -1.05
N ASN A 230 -1.23 26.99 -1.20
CA ASN A 230 -0.09 27.89 -1.02
C ASN A 230 1.06 27.49 -1.97
N ALA A 231 2.21 28.15 -1.86
CA ALA A 231 3.34 27.91 -2.76
C ALA A 231 3.85 26.46 -2.73
N HIS A 232 3.66 25.74 -1.62
CA HIS A 232 4.01 24.33 -1.52
C HIS A 232 3.17 23.44 -2.44
N THR A 233 1.95 23.86 -2.81
CA THR A 233 1.14 23.11 -3.78
C THR A 233 1.85 23.05 -5.14
N CYS A 234 2.39 24.17 -5.62
CA CYS A 234 3.20 24.18 -6.83
C CYS A 234 4.54 23.45 -6.64
N ALA A 235 5.21 23.63 -5.51
CA ALA A 235 6.49 22.98 -5.26
C ALA A 235 6.39 21.45 -5.23
N GLN A 236 5.37 20.90 -4.56
CA GLN A 236 5.16 19.45 -4.52
C GLN A 236 4.68 18.87 -5.84
N ALA A 237 3.86 19.60 -6.61
CA ALA A 237 3.56 19.21 -7.99
C ALA A 237 4.86 19.10 -8.82
N ALA A 238 5.75 20.07 -8.64
CA ALA A 238 6.98 20.16 -9.40
C ALA A 238 7.99 19.06 -9.01
N GLY A 239 8.15 18.81 -7.72
CA GLY A 239 9.00 17.73 -7.20
C GLY A 239 8.46 16.32 -7.45
N GLY A 240 7.18 16.17 -7.75
CA GLY A 240 6.59 14.92 -8.23
C GLY A 240 6.58 14.76 -9.76
N GLY A 241 7.01 15.79 -10.50
CA GLY A 241 7.07 15.74 -11.97
C GLY A 241 5.74 15.98 -12.67
N HIS A 242 4.72 16.47 -11.95
CA HIS A 242 3.34 16.57 -12.42
C HIS A 242 3.08 17.86 -13.20
N LEU A 243 3.66 17.98 -14.40
CA LEU A 243 3.63 19.21 -15.20
C LEU A 243 2.20 19.71 -15.50
N GLU A 244 1.30 18.83 -15.94
CA GLU A 244 -0.09 19.20 -16.26
C GLU A 244 -0.83 19.76 -15.04
N LEU A 245 -0.60 19.15 -13.87
CA LEU A 245 -1.18 19.62 -12.61
C LEU A 245 -0.62 20.99 -12.22
N LEU A 246 0.70 21.18 -12.35
CA LEU A 246 1.35 22.46 -12.07
C LEU A 246 0.85 23.57 -13.01
N GLN A 247 0.73 23.27 -14.32
CA GLN A 247 0.16 24.18 -15.31
C GLN A 247 -1.25 24.61 -14.93
N TRP A 248 -2.11 23.65 -14.59
CA TRP A 248 -3.46 23.93 -14.15
C TRP A 248 -3.48 24.78 -12.88
N ALA A 249 -2.67 24.43 -11.88
CA ALA A 249 -2.62 25.17 -10.61
C ALA A 249 -2.20 26.63 -10.85
N ARG A 250 -1.19 26.87 -11.70
CA ARG A 250 -0.71 28.21 -12.05
C ARG A 250 -1.73 29.02 -12.84
N LEU A 251 -2.40 28.41 -13.81
CA LEU A 251 -3.47 29.05 -14.57
C LEU A 251 -4.62 29.52 -13.65
N ASN A 252 -4.86 28.80 -12.55
CA ASN A 252 -5.91 29.13 -11.59
C ASN A 252 -5.41 29.99 -10.40
N GLY A 253 -4.20 30.53 -10.47
CA GLY A 253 -3.68 31.49 -9.50
C GLY A 253 -3.04 30.88 -8.24
N ALA A 254 -2.69 29.60 -8.24
CA ALA A 254 -1.92 29.01 -7.14
C ALA A 254 -0.54 29.69 -7.06
N PRO A 255 -0.12 30.25 -5.92
CA PRO A 255 1.18 30.91 -5.81
C PRO A 255 2.33 29.91 -6.02
N TRP A 256 3.50 30.42 -6.39
CA TRP A 256 4.75 29.66 -6.47
C TRP A 256 5.90 30.51 -5.94
N ASP A 257 7.03 29.87 -5.67
CA ASP A 257 8.26 30.52 -5.22
C ASP A 257 9.48 29.68 -5.67
N ALA A 258 10.66 30.04 -5.19
CA ALA A 258 11.90 29.33 -5.52
C ALA A 258 11.89 27.84 -5.16
N HIS A 259 11.03 27.39 -4.24
CA HIS A 259 10.89 25.97 -3.93
C HIS A 259 10.29 25.19 -5.09
N THR A 260 9.55 25.83 -5.99
CA THR A 260 9.00 25.16 -7.17
C THR A 260 10.09 24.66 -8.11
N CYS A 261 11.06 25.50 -8.43
CA CYS A 261 12.23 25.09 -9.20
C CYS A 261 13.15 24.16 -8.41
N LEU A 262 13.37 24.43 -7.12
CA LEU A 262 14.22 23.59 -6.25
C LEU A 262 13.70 22.15 -6.16
N ASP A 263 12.40 21.96 -5.93
CA ASP A 263 11.80 20.65 -5.80
C ASP A 263 11.75 19.92 -7.15
N ALA A 264 11.48 20.63 -8.26
CA ALA A 264 11.64 20.06 -9.62
C ALA A 264 13.06 19.52 -9.84
N SER A 265 14.08 20.29 -9.42
CA SER A 265 15.48 19.86 -9.49
C SER A 265 15.77 18.67 -8.57
N ARG A 266 15.26 18.67 -7.34
CA ARG A 266 15.42 17.55 -6.40
C ARG A 266 14.79 16.26 -6.93
N GLY A 267 13.62 16.35 -7.56
CA GLY A 267 12.95 15.23 -8.23
C GLY A 267 13.58 14.82 -9.56
N GLY A 268 14.56 15.58 -10.08
CA GLY A 268 15.19 15.31 -11.36
C GLY A 268 14.30 15.59 -12.57
N HIS A 269 13.24 16.38 -12.42
CA HIS A 269 12.22 16.61 -13.45
C HIS A 269 12.57 17.79 -14.36
N LEU A 270 13.49 17.57 -15.31
CA LEU A 270 14.02 18.61 -16.20
C LEU A 270 12.93 19.40 -16.95
N TYR A 271 11.94 18.70 -17.51
CA TYR A 271 10.85 19.35 -18.28
C TYR A 271 10.02 20.31 -17.42
N VAL A 272 9.78 19.94 -16.16
CA VAL A 272 9.05 20.79 -15.21
C VAL A 272 9.88 22.00 -14.82
N LEU A 273 11.18 21.81 -14.56
CA LEU A 273 12.09 22.91 -14.26
C LEU A 273 12.18 23.91 -15.43
N LYS A 274 12.34 23.42 -16.66
CA LYS A 274 12.36 24.25 -17.88
C LYS A 274 11.09 25.08 -17.99
N TRP A 275 9.94 24.42 -17.92
CA TRP A 275 8.65 25.10 -18.00
C TRP A 275 8.47 26.13 -16.89
N ALA A 276 8.77 25.79 -15.62
CA ALA A 276 8.63 26.72 -14.50
C ALA A 276 9.49 27.98 -14.70
N ARG A 277 10.73 27.80 -15.19
CA ARG A 277 11.62 28.93 -15.50
C ARG A 277 11.13 29.78 -16.66
N GLU A 278 10.69 29.17 -17.75
CA GLU A 278 10.13 29.87 -18.92
C GLU A 278 8.91 30.73 -18.54
N GLN A 279 8.14 30.29 -17.55
CA GLN A 279 6.99 31.02 -17.04
C GLN A 279 7.35 32.03 -15.93
N GLY A 280 8.64 32.26 -15.67
CA GLY A 280 9.11 33.28 -14.73
C GLY A 280 9.03 32.88 -13.26
N CYS A 281 9.02 31.59 -12.94
CA CYS A 281 9.14 31.15 -11.55
C CYS A 281 10.50 31.58 -10.97
N PRO A 282 10.53 32.21 -9.78
CA PRO A 282 11.78 32.48 -9.08
C PRO A 282 12.58 31.19 -8.91
N TRP A 283 13.89 31.28 -8.94
CA TRP A 283 14.78 30.14 -8.69
C TRP A 283 16.15 30.61 -8.23
N VAL A 284 16.86 29.73 -7.52
CA VAL A 284 18.24 29.96 -7.07
C VAL A 284 19.10 28.84 -7.67
N PRO A 285 19.88 29.11 -8.74
CA PRO A 285 20.61 28.08 -9.47
C PRO A 285 21.49 27.20 -8.59
N GLY A 286 22.24 27.79 -7.65
CA GLY A 286 23.12 27.06 -6.74
C GLY A 286 22.37 26.08 -5.83
N GLN A 287 21.19 26.44 -5.33
CA GLN A 287 20.36 25.52 -4.52
C GLN A 287 19.79 24.39 -5.37
N CYS A 288 19.33 24.71 -6.58
CA CYS A 288 18.82 23.72 -7.53
C CYS A 288 19.91 22.72 -7.94
N LEU A 289 21.14 23.22 -8.17
CA LEU A 289 22.31 22.42 -8.50
C LEU A 289 22.72 21.49 -7.35
N ALA A 290 22.71 21.99 -6.11
CA ALA A 290 23.03 21.20 -4.92
C ALA A 290 21.97 20.14 -4.60
N ALA A 291 20.70 20.38 -4.96
CA ALA A 291 19.60 19.47 -4.70
C ALA A 291 19.44 18.34 -5.73
N THR A 292 19.95 18.53 -6.96
CA THR A 292 19.76 17.53 -8.04
C THR A 292 20.81 16.42 -8.02
N THR A 293 20.35 15.18 -8.12
CA THR A 293 21.18 14.02 -8.47
C THR A 293 21.14 13.68 -9.96
N SER A 294 20.20 14.27 -10.72
CA SER A 294 20.04 14.06 -12.16
C SER A 294 21.12 14.80 -12.95
N ALA A 295 21.83 14.07 -13.81
CA ALA A 295 22.86 14.62 -14.70
C ALA A 295 22.27 15.61 -15.70
N GLU A 296 21.11 15.29 -16.29
CA GLU A 296 20.42 16.14 -17.27
C GLU A 296 20.00 17.48 -16.67
N VAL A 297 19.45 17.46 -15.44
CA VAL A 297 19.09 18.68 -14.72
C VAL A 297 20.35 19.47 -14.35
N ARG A 298 21.41 18.80 -13.91
CA ARG A 298 22.69 19.44 -13.59
C ARG A 298 23.29 20.15 -14.80
N GLU A 299 23.39 19.46 -15.94
CA GLU A 299 23.89 20.03 -17.20
C GLU A 299 23.06 21.23 -17.64
N TYR A 300 21.73 21.12 -17.58
CA TYR A 300 20.84 22.22 -17.89
C TYR A 300 21.10 23.43 -16.99
N ILE A 301 21.20 23.25 -15.67
CA ILE A 301 21.44 24.36 -14.72
C ILE A 301 22.77 25.03 -15.02
N VAL A 302 23.85 24.26 -15.20
CA VAL A 302 25.18 24.80 -15.51
C VAL A 302 25.18 25.55 -16.86
N ALA A 303 24.48 25.03 -17.87
CA ALA A 303 24.43 25.65 -19.19
C ALA A 303 23.58 26.94 -19.24
N THR A 304 22.70 27.17 -18.27
CA THR A 304 21.67 28.22 -18.33
C THR A 304 21.66 29.17 -17.15
N SER A 305 22.67 29.06 -16.28
CA SER A 305 22.94 30.03 -15.24
C SER A 305 24.36 30.55 -15.41
N ASP A 306 24.59 31.82 -15.09
CA ASP A 306 25.95 32.39 -14.99
C ASP A 306 26.75 31.80 -13.80
N TYR A 307 26.27 30.70 -13.22
CA TYR A 307 26.83 30.03 -12.06
C TYR A 307 28.02 29.19 -12.48
N VAL A 308 29.22 29.71 -12.25
CA VAL A 308 30.46 28.95 -12.32
C VAL A 308 30.53 28.05 -11.07
N PRO A 309 30.55 26.71 -11.21
CA PRO A 309 30.74 25.83 -10.07
C PRO A 309 32.05 26.20 -9.37
N LEU A 310 32.04 26.31 -8.03
CA LEU A 310 33.26 26.40 -7.23
C LEU A 310 34.01 25.06 -7.29
N ALA A 311 34.60 24.75 -8.44
CA ALA A 311 35.56 23.67 -8.58
C ALA A 311 36.96 24.28 -8.44
N HIS A 312 37.74 23.76 -7.47
CA HIS A 312 39.15 24.07 -7.15
C HIS A 312 39.46 25.10 -6.05
N GLN A 313 38.87 24.95 -4.87
CA GLN A 313 39.58 25.29 -3.63
C GLN A 313 39.53 24.10 -2.67
N VAL A 314 40.36 23.10 -2.97
CA VAL A 314 40.85 22.17 -1.95
C VAL A 314 42.26 22.70 -1.60
N PRO A 315 42.56 23.06 -0.34
CA PRO A 315 43.90 23.42 0.08
C PRO A 315 44.88 22.23 0.02
#